data_AF-A0A2M7RU75-F1
#
_entry.id   AF-A0A2M7RU75-F1
#
_cell.length_a   1.000
_cell.length_b   1.000
_cell.length_c   1.000
_cell.angle_alpha   90.00
_cell.angle_beta   90.00
_cell.angle_gamma   90.00
#
_symmetry.space_group_name_H-M   'P 1'
#
loop_
_entity.id
_entity.type
_entity.pdbx_description
1 polymer ?
#
loop_
_entity_poly.entity_id
_entity_poly.type
_entity_poly.pdbx_seq_one_letter_code
_entity_poly.pdbx_strand_id
1 'polypeptide(L)'
;KEINKRIKFLLDVGLTYLSLNRNAGSLSGGEAQRIRLATQIGSQLVNVLYILDEPSIGLHQRDNARLITSLKELRDLGNSIIVVEHDKEIMLASDYIIDIGPKAGINGGNIVSAAIPKEFVKQKTTTAQFLNNELQIEIPTKRRKGNGNFIELKGAMGNNLKNVDLKIPLGCLICVTGVSGSGKSTLINETLYPILNQFIYKSVKKPMPYKSIKGLEHIDKVIDVSQSPIGRTPRSNPSTYTGVFTDIRLLFSNLPDAKIRGYKPGRFSFNVKGGRCESCQGAGVKTIEMNFLPDVYVHCDACNGKRYNRETLEVRYKGKSISDVLNMNIHQAVQFFENHPAILQRIK
;
A
#
# COMPACT_ATOMS: atom_id res chain seq x y z
N LYS A 1 -24.43 17.91 -25.97
CA LYS A 1 -23.17 18.67 -25.80
C LYS A 1 -22.50 18.36 -24.46
N GLU A 2 -23.21 18.49 -23.33
CA GLU A 2 -22.69 18.22 -21.98
C GLU A 2 -22.23 16.76 -21.76
N ILE A 3 -23.02 15.78 -22.22
CA ILE A 3 -22.66 14.35 -22.12
C ILE A 3 -21.31 14.06 -22.79
N ASN A 4 -21.10 14.57 -24.02
CA ASN A 4 -19.84 14.38 -24.75
C ASN A 4 -18.65 14.97 -24.02
N LYS A 5 -18.84 16.10 -23.32
CA LYS A 5 -17.80 16.74 -22.51
C LYS A 5 -17.41 15.87 -21.33
N ARG A 6 -18.39 15.30 -20.61
CA ARG A 6 -18.15 14.38 -19.48
C ARG A 6 -17.48 13.08 -19.91
N ILE A 7 -17.93 12.51 -21.03
CA ILE A 7 -17.28 11.33 -21.61
C ILE A 7 -15.83 11.67 -21.97
N LYS A 8 -15.57 12.82 -22.60
CA LYS A 8 -14.22 13.25 -22.96
C LYS A 8 -13.28 13.26 -21.75
N PHE A 9 -13.70 13.80 -20.60
CA PHE A 9 -12.86 13.80 -19.39
C PHE A 9 -12.47 12.39 -18.93
N LEU A 10 -13.38 11.41 -19.02
CA LEU A 10 -13.06 10.01 -18.74
C LEU A 10 -12.02 9.45 -19.73
N LEU A 11 -12.09 9.85 -21.00
CA LEU A 11 -11.12 9.45 -22.02
C LEU A 11 -9.74 10.09 -21.77
N ASP A 12 -9.72 11.37 -21.37
CA ASP A 12 -8.51 12.14 -21.13
C ASP A 12 -7.73 11.60 -19.92
N VAL A 13 -8.42 11.13 -18.87
CA VAL A 13 -7.79 10.41 -17.75
C VAL A 13 -7.52 8.92 -18.02
N GLY A 14 -7.64 8.47 -19.28
CA GLY A 14 -7.23 7.12 -19.69
C GLY A 14 -8.18 5.98 -19.30
N LEU A 15 -9.46 6.27 -19.04
CA LEU A 15 -10.48 5.27 -18.67
C LEU A 15 -11.34 4.81 -19.85
N THR A 16 -10.78 4.84 -21.06
CA THR A 16 -11.49 4.55 -22.32
C THR A 16 -12.05 3.13 -22.42
N TYR A 17 -11.57 2.21 -21.57
CA TYR A 17 -11.91 0.79 -21.59
C TYR A 17 -13.03 0.41 -20.61
N LEU A 18 -13.45 1.32 -19.72
CA LEU A 18 -14.51 1.06 -18.76
C LEU A 18 -15.89 1.22 -19.41
N SER A 19 -16.82 0.34 -19.03
CA SER A 19 -18.23 0.51 -19.36
C SER A 19 -18.92 1.40 -18.32
N LEU A 20 -19.93 2.18 -18.74
CA LEU A 20 -20.69 3.04 -17.82
C LEU A 20 -21.46 2.25 -16.74
N ASN A 21 -21.79 0.98 -17.00
CA ASN A 21 -22.45 0.07 -16.06
C ASN A 21 -21.46 -0.72 -15.19
N ARG A 22 -20.17 -0.37 -15.19
CA ARG A 22 -19.19 -1.04 -14.33
C ARG A 22 -19.50 -0.74 -12.86
N ASN A 23 -19.61 -1.78 -12.04
CA ASN A 23 -19.84 -1.63 -10.61
C ASN A 23 -18.67 -0.88 -9.94
N ALA A 24 -18.97 0.18 -9.20
CA ALA A 24 -17.97 1.01 -8.50
C ALA A 24 -17.08 0.19 -7.55
N GLY A 25 -17.62 -0.83 -6.89
CA GLY A 25 -16.86 -1.71 -5.98
C GLY A 25 -15.87 -2.65 -6.69
N SER A 26 -15.94 -2.74 -8.03
CA SER A 26 -15.05 -3.57 -8.86
C SER A 26 -13.93 -2.78 -9.56
N LEU A 27 -13.81 -1.49 -9.23
CA LEU A 27 -12.75 -0.62 -9.72
C LEU A 27 -11.50 -0.78 -8.85
N SER A 28 -10.33 -0.71 -9.48
CA SER A 28 -9.07 -0.54 -8.77
C SER A 28 -8.98 0.85 -8.12
N GLY A 29 -8.09 1.01 -7.13
CA GLY A 29 -7.86 2.30 -6.47
C GLY A 29 -7.55 3.43 -7.46
N GLY A 30 -6.64 3.19 -8.40
CA GLY A 30 -6.27 4.16 -9.44
C GLY A 30 -7.42 4.47 -10.42
N GLU A 31 -8.28 3.51 -10.75
CA GLU A 31 -9.48 3.78 -11.57
C GLU A 31 -10.48 4.65 -10.82
N ALA A 32 -10.78 4.33 -9.56
CA ALA A 32 -11.68 5.12 -8.73
C ALA A 32 -11.17 6.56 -8.54
N GLN A 33 -9.86 6.72 -8.34
CA GLN A 33 -9.22 8.03 -8.23
C GLN A 33 -9.33 8.84 -9.53
N ARG A 34 -9.05 8.23 -10.69
CA ARG A 34 -9.16 8.92 -11.99
C ARG A 34 -10.61 9.27 -12.35
N ILE A 35 -11.59 8.46 -11.96
CA ILE A 35 -13.02 8.82 -12.09
C ILE A 35 -13.34 10.07 -11.27
N ARG A 36 -12.84 10.15 -10.02
CA ARG A 36 -13.00 11.35 -9.20
C ARG A 36 -12.35 12.56 -9.87
N LEU A 37 -11.14 12.43 -10.40
CA LEU A 37 -10.45 13.50 -11.13
C LEU A 37 -11.27 13.98 -12.34
N ALA A 38 -11.74 13.08 -13.20
CA ALA A 38 -12.57 13.44 -14.35
C ALA A 38 -13.88 14.15 -13.93
N THR A 39 -14.45 13.76 -12.79
CA THR A 39 -15.64 14.41 -12.22
C THR A 39 -15.35 15.84 -11.76
N GLN A 40 -14.17 16.09 -11.19
CA GLN A 40 -13.75 17.44 -10.76
C GLN A 40 -13.41 18.35 -11.93
N ILE A 41 -12.77 17.83 -12.99
CA ILE A 41 -12.56 18.62 -14.21
C ILE A 41 -13.93 19.00 -14.83
N GLY A 42 -14.90 18.08 -14.77
CA GLY A 42 -16.25 18.31 -15.25
C GLY A 42 -17.11 19.27 -14.43
N SER A 43 -16.80 19.53 -13.16
CA SER A 43 -17.53 20.51 -12.35
C SER A 43 -17.15 21.95 -12.69
N GLN A 44 -16.01 22.16 -13.39
CA GLN A 44 -15.51 23.48 -13.80
C GLN A 44 -15.40 24.48 -12.64
N LEU A 45 -15.08 24.00 -11.45
CA LEU A 45 -14.84 24.87 -10.31
C LEU A 45 -13.55 25.68 -10.55
N VAL A 46 -13.52 26.89 -9.97
CA VAL A 46 -12.40 27.82 -10.02
C VAL A 46 -12.06 28.25 -8.60
N ASN A 47 -10.83 28.73 -8.37
CA ASN A 47 -10.32 29.11 -7.04
C ASN A 47 -10.36 27.96 -6.01
N VAL A 48 -10.26 26.71 -6.46
CA VAL A 48 -10.17 25.52 -5.59
C VAL A 48 -8.72 25.09 -5.44
N LEU A 49 -8.34 24.65 -4.25
CA LEU A 49 -7.09 23.95 -3.99
C LEU A 49 -7.34 22.43 -4.06
N TYR A 50 -6.80 21.79 -5.09
CA TYR A 50 -6.83 20.34 -5.24
C TYR A 50 -5.57 19.71 -4.66
N ILE A 51 -5.74 18.66 -3.86
CA ILE A 51 -4.63 17.83 -3.35
C ILE A 51 -4.83 16.42 -3.88
N LEU A 52 -3.85 15.92 -4.64
CA LEU A 52 -3.88 14.60 -5.25
C LEU A 52 -2.72 13.75 -4.73
N ASP A 53 -3.05 12.51 -4.39
CA ASP A 53 -2.10 11.53 -3.83
C ASP A 53 -1.79 10.44 -4.88
N GLU A 54 -0.63 10.53 -5.54
CA GLU A 54 -0.15 9.62 -6.58
C GLU A 54 -1.17 9.28 -7.69
N PRO A 55 -1.68 10.29 -8.45
CA PRO A 55 -2.67 10.06 -9.51
C PRO A 55 -2.18 9.16 -10.66
N SER A 56 -0.87 8.92 -10.79
CA SER A 56 -0.29 7.99 -11.76
C SER A 56 -0.46 6.50 -11.38
N ILE A 57 -0.93 6.18 -10.16
CA ILE A 57 -1.09 4.79 -9.72
C ILE A 57 -1.93 3.97 -10.71
N GLY A 58 -1.35 2.85 -11.15
CA GLY A 58 -2.01 1.93 -12.07
C GLY A 58 -2.26 2.49 -13.47
N LEU A 59 -1.60 3.61 -13.81
CA LEU A 59 -1.52 4.15 -15.16
C LEU A 59 -0.25 3.64 -15.84
N HIS A 60 -0.32 3.43 -17.16
CA HIS A 60 0.85 3.06 -17.94
C HIS A 60 1.59 4.32 -18.42
N GLN A 61 2.92 4.28 -18.54
CA GLN A 61 3.74 5.45 -18.91
C GLN A 61 3.23 6.18 -20.16
N ARG A 62 2.80 5.42 -21.18
CA ARG A 62 2.17 5.94 -22.40
C ARG A 62 1.03 6.93 -22.14
N ASP A 63 0.22 6.69 -21.11
CA ASP A 63 -0.98 7.49 -20.82
C ASP A 63 -0.68 8.64 -19.84
N ASN A 64 0.55 8.72 -19.32
CA ASN A 64 0.98 9.74 -18.36
C ASN A 64 0.92 11.17 -18.93
N ALA A 65 1.29 11.34 -20.20
CA ALA A 65 1.17 12.62 -20.89
C ALA A 65 -0.26 13.18 -20.90
N ARG A 66 -1.28 12.32 -20.97
CA ARG A 66 -2.69 12.75 -20.91
C ARG A 66 -3.10 13.17 -19.50
N LEU A 67 -2.61 12.47 -18.49
CA LEU A 67 -2.81 12.85 -17.09
C LEU A 67 -2.17 14.22 -16.82
N ILE A 68 -0.92 14.43 -17.21
CA ILE A 68 -0.23 15.72 -17.10
C ILE A 68 -1.03 16.84 -17.78
N THR A 69 -1.55 16.58 -18.99
CA THR A 69 -2.38 17.54 -19.72
C THR A 69 -3.66 17.87 -18.95
N SER A 70 -4.36 16.85 -18.42
CA SER A 70 -5.58 17.02 -17.63
C SER A 70 -5.33 17.83 -16.34
N LEU A 71 -4.18 17.61 -15.68
CA LEU A 71 -3.77 18.39 -14.51
C LEU A 71 -3.50 19.85 -14.87
N LYS A 72 -2.82 20.12 -15.98
CA LYS A 72 -2.59 21.48 -16.48
C LYS A 72 -3.89 22.19 -16.84
N GLU A 73 -4.82 21.51 -17.51
CA GLU A 73 -6.15 22.04 -17.79
C GLU A 73 -6.90 22.40 -16.50
N LEU A 74 -6.87 21.53 -15.50
CA LEU A 74 -7.52 21.80 -14.20
C LEU A 74 -6.90 23.02 -13.51
N ARG A 75 -5.58 23.21 -13.58
CA ARG A 75 -4.86 24.38 -13.07
C ARG A 75 -5.26 25.64 -13.84
N ASP A 76 -5.26 25.57 -15.16
CA ASP A 76 -5.49 26.71 -16.06
C ASP A 76 -6.94 27.23 -16.02
N LEU A 77 -7.88 26.45 -15.47
CA LEU A 77 -9.21 26.92 -15.08
C LEU A 77 -9.19 27.96 -13.93
N GLY A 78 -8.04 28.21 -13.30
CA GLY A 78 -7.89 29.12 -12.15
C GLY A 78 -7.84 28.39 -10.82
N ASN A 79 -7.34 27.16 -10.79
CA ASN A 79 -7.20 26.36 -9.57
C ASN A 79 -5.73 26.19 -9.19
N SER A 80 -5.49 25.91 -7.90
CA SER A 80 -4.19 25.47 -7.41
C SER A 80 -4.18 23.95 -7.25
N ILE A 81 -3.08 23.32 -7.60
CA ILE A 81 -2.96 21.86 -7.56
C ILE A 81 -1.68 21.47 -6.84
N ILE A 82 -1.81 20.66 -5.80
CA ILE A 82 -0.72 19.98 -5.11
C ILE A 82 -0.81 18.50 -5.43
N VAL A 83 0.27 17.94 -5.98
CA VAL A 83 0.35 16.52 -6.35
C VAL A 83 1.50 15.89 -5.59
N VAL A 84 1.21 14.85 -4.82
CA VAL A 84 2.22 13.95 -4.24
C VAL A 84 2.52 12.90 -5.31
N GLU A 85 3.76 12.82 -5.77
CA GLU A 85 4.16 11.93 -6.86
C GLU A 85 5.60 11.45 -6.74
N HIS A 86 5.88 10.36 -7.44
CA HIS A 86 7.20 9.79 -7.62
C HIS A 86 7.58 9.62 -9.10
N ASP A 87 6.66 9.87 -10.03
CA ASP A 87 6.93 9.78 -11.46
C ASP A 87 7.77 10.95 -12.00
N LYS A 88 8.84 10.61 -12.72
CA LYS A 88 9.80 11.56 -13.29
C LYS A 88 9.16 12.55 -14.27
N GLU A 89 8.25 12.11 -15.13
CA GLU A 89 7.65 12.98 -16.14
C GLU A 89 6.70 14.01 -15.51
N ILE A 90 5.90 13.60 -14.50
CA ILE A 90 5.03 14.53 -13.77
C ILE A 90 5.88 15.57 -13.04
N MET A 91 6.93 15.16 -12.34
CA MET A 91 7.82 16.09 -11.63
C MET A 91 8.42 17.12 -12.58
N LEU A 92 8.97 16.69 -13.71
CA LEU A 92 9.59 17.58 -14.69
C LEU A 92 8.58 18.48 -15.43
N ALA A 93 7.32 18.06 -15.53
CA ALA A 93 6.26 18.84 -16.17
C ALA A 93 5.56 19.84 -15.22
N SER A 94 5.82 19.74 -13.91
CA SER A 94 5.26 20.62 -12.87
C SER A 94 5.81 22.05 -12.96
N ASP A 95 5.11 23.01 -12.36
CA ASP A 95 5.59 24.39 -12.27
C ASP A 95 6.60 24.57 -11.12
N TYR A 96 6.46 23.77 -10.06
CA TYR A 96 7.25 23.88 -8.83
C TYR A 96 7.36 22.52 -8.13
N ILE A 97 8.55 22.20 -7.62
CA ILE A 97 8.84 20.93 -6.93
C ILE A 97 9.23 21.24 -5.48
N ILE A 98 8.65 20.49 -4.54
CA ILE A 98 9.00 20.50 -3.12
C ILE A 98 9.46 19.08 -2.76
N ASP A 99 10.65 18.97 -2.18
CA ASP A 99 11.24 17.70 -1.74
C ASP A 99 11.23 17.62 -0.22
N ILE A 100 10.64 16.54 0.30
CA ILE A 100 10.51 16.29 1.74
C ILE A 100 11.46 15.15 2.12
N GLY A 101 12.26 15.36 3.16
CA GLY A 101 13.26 14.39 3.59
C GLY A 101 14.11 14.88 4.75
N PRO A 102 15.41 14.55 4.80
CA PRO A 102 16.19 13.79 3.81
C PRO A 102 15.93 12.27 3.84
N LYS A 103 15.26 11.77 4.89
CA LYS A 103 14.89 10.36 5.05
C LYS A 103 13.40 10.24 5.43
N ALA A 104 12.93 9.02 5.67
CA ALA A 104 11.56 8.77 6.15
C ALA A 104 11.47 8.75 7.70
N GLY A 105 10.23 8.84 8.21
CA GLY A 105 9.93 8.74 9.63
C GLY A 105 10.52 9.88 10.45
N ILE A 106 11.05 9.57 11.64
CA ILE A 106 11.66 10.55 12.56
C ILE A 106 12.88 11.29 11.98
N ASN A 107 13.47 10.76 10.91
CA ASN A 107 14.62 11.34 10.22
C ASN A 107 14.20 12.17 8.98
N GLY A 108 12.90 12.35 8.78
CA GLY A 108 12.31 13.15 7.71
C GLY A 108 11.62 14.40 8.23
N GLY A 109 10.59 14.85 7.51
CA GLY A 109 9.70 15.93 7.95
C GLY A 109 10.25 17.33 7.71
N ASN A 110 11.35 17.48 6.97
CA ASN A 110 11.90 18.77 6.58
C ASN A 110 11.76 18.99 5.07
N ILE A 111 11.56 20.24 4.67
CA ILE A 111 11.70 20.65 3.27
C ILE A 111 13.20 20.70 2.97
N VAL A 112 13.67 19.79 2.12
CA VAL A 112 15.08 19.69 1.75
C VAL A 112 15.40 20.62 0.57
N SER A 113 14.44 20.79 -0.32
CA SER A 113 14.54 21.67 -1.48
C SER A 113 13.15 22.10 -1.94
N ALA A 114 13.03 23.33 -2.44
CA ALA A 114 11.82 23.86 -3.05
C ALA A 114 12.21 24.80 -4.19
N ALA A 115 11.93 24.42 -5.43
CA ALA A 115 12.37 25.18 -6.61
C ALA A 115 11.57 24.79 -7.87
N ILE A 116 11.69 25.61 -8.92
CA ILE A 116 11.20 25.25 -10.25
C ILE A 116 12.02 24.06 -10.81
N PRO A 117 11.46 23.19 -11.68
CA PRO A 117 12.16 21.96 -12.12
C PRO A 117 13.57 22.19 -12.68
N LYS A 118 13.78 23.26 -13.46
CA LYS A 118 15.09 23.58 -14.06
C LYS A 118 16.18 23.86 -13.02
N GLU A 119 15.81 24.42 -11.88
CA GLU A 119 16.71 24.70 -10.77
C GLU A 119 16.79 23.50 -9.81
N PHE A 120 15.66 22.82 -9.61
CA PHE A 120 15.54 21.67 -8.74
C PHE A 120 16.51 20.54 -9.13
N VAL A 121 16.64 20.24 -10.43
CA VAL A 121 17.53 19.19 -10.96
C VAL A 121 19.02 19.47 -10.66
N LYS A 122 19.39 20.70 -10.30
CA LYS A 122 20.76 21.09 -9.91
C LYS A 122 21.03 20.95 -8.41
N GLN A 123 20.01 20.65 -7.62
CA GLN A 123 20.11 20.54 -6.17
C GLN A 123 20.77 19.21 -5.77
N LYS A 124 21.36 19.18 -4.57
CA LYS A 124 22.03 17.99 -4.02
C LYS A 124 21.09 17.16 -3.14
N THR A 125 19.87 16.90 -3.61
CA THR A 125 18.91 16.02 -2.92
C THR A 125 18.81 14.68 -3.63
N THR A 126 18.42 13.62 -2.92
CA THR A 126 18.28 12.27 -3.51
C THR A 126 17.37 12.29 -4.72
N THR A 127 16.23 12.99 -4.62
CA THR A 127 15.27 13.17 -5.70
C THR A 127 15.93 13.85 -6.91
N ALA A 128 16.62 14.97 -6.71
CA ALA A 128 17.31 15.68 -7.80
C ALA A 128 18.39 14.81 -8.48
N GLN A 129 19.12 14.02 -7.69
CA GLN A 129 20.14 13.10 -8.19
C GLN A 129 19.57 11.97 -9.06
N PHE A 130 18.35 11.48 -8.77
CA PHE A 130 17.65 10.55 -9.66
C PHE A 130 17.11 11.24 -10.92
N LEU A 131 16.65 12.49 -10.81
CA LEU A 131 16.15 13.24 -11.95
C LEU A 131 17.26 13.60 -12.95
N ASN A 132 18.44 13.98 -12.45
CA ASN A 132 19.62 14.35 -13.24
C ASN A 132 20.47 13.13 -13.68
N ASN A 133 20.11 11.94 -13.21
CA ASN A 133 20.76 10.66 -13.48
C ASN A 133 22.17 10.51 -12.86
N GLU A 134 22.55 11.30 -11.86
CA GLU A 134 23.70 11.01 -10.98
C GLU A 134 23.50 9.70 -10.23
N LEU A 135 22.27 9.46 -9.75
CA LEU A 135 21.83 8.18 -9.20
C LEU A 135 20.91 7.49 -10.20
N GLN A 136 21.12 6.17 -10.37
CA GLN A 136 20.34 5.35 -11.29
C GLN A 136 20.09 3.97 -10.67
N ILE A 137 18.98 3.35 -11.07
CA ILE A 137 18.70 1.96 -10.73
C ILE A 137 19.52 1.08 -11.68
N GLU A 138 20.48 0.34 -11.13
CA GLU A 138 21.35 -0.52 -11.92
C GLU A 138 20.57 -1.62 -12.65
N ILE A 139 20.88 -1.80 -13.93
CA ILE A 139 20.30 -2.88 -14.73
C ILE A 139 21.17 -4.14 -14.56
N PRO A 140 20.63 -5.26 -14.08
CA PRO A 140 21.40 -6.49 -13.92
C PRO A 140 22.00 -6.95 -15.26
N THR A 141 23.31 -7.14 -15.28
CA THR A 141 24.06 -7.58 -16.48
C THR A 141 23.73 -9.00 -16.91
N LYS A 142 23.32 -9.85 -15.96
CA LYS A 142 22.91 -11.24 -16.21
C LYS A 142 21.46 -11.46 -15.75
N ARG A 143 20.65 -12.06 -16.61
CA ARG A 143 19.27 -12.49 -16.29
C ARG A 143 19.29 -13.94 -15.80
N ARG A 144 18.45 -14.24 -14.80
CA ARG A 144 18.24 -15.62 -14.34
C ARG A 144 17.53 -16.43 -15.44
N LYS A 145 18.04 -17.62 -15.75
CA LYS A 145 17.43 -18.52 -16.74
C LYS A 145 16.22 -19.30 -16.19
N GLY A 146 16.02 -19.30 -14.87
CA GLY A 146 15.01 -20.09 -14.19
C GLY A 146 15.54 -21.46 -13.75
N ASN A 147 14.69 -22.26 -13.12
CA ASN A 147 15.02 -23.60 -12.61
C ASN A 147 14.68 -24.74 -13.60
N GLY A 148 14.33 -24.41 -14.84
CA GLY A 148 13.91 -25.36 -15.88
C GLY A 148 12.41 -25.72 -15.86
N ASN A 149 11.71 -25.43 -14.76
CA ASN A 149 10.28 -25.69 -14.63
C ASN A 149 9.43 -24.50 -15.10
N PHE A 150 8.16 -24.75 -15.43
CA PHE A 150 7.25 -23.70 -15.89
C PHE A 150 5.80 -23.98 -15.47
N ILE A 151 4.99 -22.92 -15.37
CA ILE A 151 3.53 -23.02 -15.44
C ILE A 151 3.10 -22.69 -16.86
N GLU A 152 2.21 -23.47 -17.44
CA GLU A 152 1.62 -23.18 -18.74
C GLU A 152 0.09 -23.12 -18.60
N LEU A 153 -0.47 -21.93 -18.74
CA LEU A 153 -1.91 -21.67 -18.81
C LEU A 153 -2.30 -21.51 -20.28
N LYS A 154 -3.29 -22.29 -20.75
CA LYS A 154 -3.78 -22.22 -22.12
C LYS A 154 -5.21 -21.73 -22.20
N GLY A 155 -5.47 -20.90 -23.20
CA GLY A 155 -6.78 -20.44 -23.60
C GLY A 155 -7.53 -19.68 -22.53
N ALA A 156 -6.88 -18.76 -21.82
CA ALA A 156 -7.55 -17.86 -20.88
C ALA A 156 -8.50 -16.90 -21.64
N MET A 157 -9.75 -16.84 -21.20
CA MET A 157 -10.87 -16.15 -21.88
C MET A 157 -11.69 -15.26 -20.91
N GLY A 158 -11.19 -15.01 -19.70
CA GLY A 158 -11.85 -14.10 -18.76
C GLY A 158 -11.96 -12.67 -19.29
N ASN A 159 -13.10 -12.03 -19.07
CA ASN A 159 -13.38 -10.65 -19.48
C ASN A 159 -12.99 -10.37 -20.95
N ASN A 160 -11.94 -9.58 -21.18
CA ASN A 160 -11.47 -9.19 -22.51
C ASN A 160 -10.28 -10.03 -23.03
N LEU A 161 -9.91 -11.11 -22.34
CA LEU A 161 -8.85 -12.03 -22.79
C LEU A 161 -9.31 -12.81 -24.02
N LYS A 162 -8.49 -12.81 -25.08
CA LYS A 162 -8.79 -13.42 -26.38
C LYS A 162 -8.15 -14.79 -26.53
N ASN A 163 -8.57 -15.78 -25.72
CA ASN A 163 -8.02 -17.14 -25.73
C ASN A 163 -6.47 -17.14 -25.60
N VAL A 164 -5.99 -16.50 -24.54
CA VAL A 164 -4.57 -16.21 -24.32
C VAL A 164 -3.84 -17.42 -23.72
N ASP A 165 -2.70 -17.76 -24.29
CA ASP A 165 -1.76 -18.73 -23.73
C ASP A 165 -0.63 -17.99 -22.99
N LEU A 166 -0.23 -18.50 -21.83
CA LEU A 166 0.79 -17.93 -20.96
C LEU A 166 1.71 -19.04 -20.43
N LYS A 167 3.01 -18.92 -20.69
CA LYS A 167 4.05 -19.81 -20.15
C LYS A 167 4.99 -19.02 -19.23
N ILE A 168 5.04 -19.39 -17.96
CA ILE A 168 5.77 -18.70 -16.89
C ILE A 168 6.96 -19.56 -16.44
N PRO A 169 8.21 -19.13 -16.62
CA PRO A 169 9.37 -19.86 -16.10
C PRO A 169 9.47 -19.70 -14.58
N LEU A 170 9.67 -20.81 -13.85
CA LEU A 170 9.86 -20.76 -12.41
C LEU A 170 11.30 -20.42 -12.03
N GLY A 171 11.49 -19.86 -10.82
CA GLY A 171 12.81 -19.39 -10.36
C GLY A 171 13.28 -18.06 -10.98
N CYS A 172 12.37 -17.31 -11.59
CA CYS A 172 12.63 -16.01 -12.23
C CYS A 172 11.88 -14.87 -11.55
N LEU A 173 12.41 -13.63 -11.69
CA LEU A 173 11.64 -12.42 -11.45
C LEU A 173 10.83 -12.11 -12.71
N ILE A 174 9.51 -12.20 -12.62
CA ILE A 174 8.61 -12.12 -13.77
C ILE A 174 7.76 -10.87 -13.64
N CYS A 175 7.78 -10.04 -14.67
CA CYS A 175 6.98 -8.82 -14.73
C CYS A 175 5.87 -8.97 -15.76
N VAL A 176 4.63 -8.70 -15.36
CA VAL A 176 3.47 -8.67 -16.26
C VAL A 176 3.12 -7.21 -16.52
N THR A 177 3.43 -6.73 -17.72
CA THR A 177 3.26 -5.32 -18.11
C THR A 177 2.15 -5.15 -19.15
N GLY A 178 1.85 -3.90 -19.48
CA GLY A 178 0.81 -3.54 -20.45
C GLY A 178 -0.07 -2.41 -19.94
N VAL A 179 -0.83 -1.80 -20.85
CA VAL A 179 -1.69 -0.64 -20.56
C VAL A 179 -2.86 -0.97 -19.62
N SER A 180 -3.44 0.04 -18.98
CA SER A 180 -4.62 -0.14 -18.13
C SER A 180 -5.77 -0.71 -18.97
N GLY A 181 -6.53 -1.65 -18.40
CA GLY A 181 -7.57 -2.39 -19.13
C GLY A 181 -7.08 -3.51 -20.06
N SER A 182 -5.78 -3.78 -20.20
CA SER A 182 -5.28 -4.84 -21.09
C SER A 182 -5.57 -6.28 -20.63
N GLY A 183 -6.13 -6.47 -19.44
CA GLY A 183 -6.45 -7.79 -18.89
C GLY A 183 -5.40 -8.40 -17.95
N LYS A 184 -4.36 -7.64 -17.53
CA LYS A 184 -3.31 -8.13 -16.60
C LYS A 184 -3.90 -8.74 -15.32
N SER A 185 -4.77 -7.98 -14.64
CA SER A 185 -5.40 -8.44 -13.39
C SER A 185 -6.34 -9.62 -13.64
N THR A 186 -7.02 -9.66 -14.79
CA THR A 186 -7.86 -10.80 -15.14
C THR A 186 -7.02 -12.06 -15.36
N LEU A 187 -5.90 -11.95 -16.09
CA LEU A 187 -5.00 -13.06 -16.36
C LEU A 187 -4.33 -13.60 -15.08
N ILE A 188 -3.81 -12.71 -14.23
CA ILE A 188 -3.04 -13.10 -13.04
C ILE A 188 -3.93 -13.29 -11.82
N ASN A 189 -4.71 -12.29 -11.42
CA ASN A 189 -5.40 -12.27 -10.13
C ASN A 189 -6.78 -12.94 -10.17
N GLU A 190 -7.44 -12.97 -11.34
CA GLU A 190 -8.78 -13.57 -11.51
C GLU A 190 -8.74 -14.94 -12.20
N THR A 191 -7.64 -15.31 -12.86
CA THR A 191 -7.48 -16.60 -13.54
C THR A 191 -6.38 -17.44 -12.88
N LEU A 192 -5.10 -17.06 -13.03
CA LEU A 192 -3.98 -17.88 -12.56
C LEU A 192 -3.97 -18.08 -11.05
N TYR A 193 -4.13 -17.00 -10.27
CA TYR A 193 -4.10 -17.08 -8.81
C TYR A 193 -5.24 -17.94 -8.24
N PRO A 194 -6.51 -17.79 -8.65
CA PRO A 194 -7.57 -18.70 -8.20
C PRO A 194 -7.33 -20.16 -8.60
N ILE A 195 -6.76 -20.45 -9.77
CA ILE A 195 -6.37 -21.82 -10.15
C ILE A 195 -5.35 -22.39 -9.16
N LEU A 196 -4.27 -21.65 -8.90
CA LEU A 196 -3.22 -22.06 -7.95
C LEU A 196 -3.78 -22.23 -6.53
N ASN A 197 -4.62 -21.30 -6.09
CA ASN A 197 -5.24 -21.30 -4.78
C ASN A 197 -6.24 -22.47 -4.62
N GLN A 198 -6.98 -22.81 -5.66
CA GLN A 198 -7.85 -23.99 -5.68
C GLN A 198 -7.04 -25.29 -5.65
N PHE A 199 -5.94 -25.38 -6.40
CA PHE A 199 -5.07 -26.56 -6.42
C PHE A 199 -4.38 -26.79 -5.07
N ILE A 200 -3.78 -25.75 -4.48
CA ILE A 200 -2.94 -25.85 -3.29
C ILE A 200 -3.78 -25.83 -1.99
N TYR A 201 -4.77 -24.94 -1.91
CA TYR A 201 -5.53 -24.66 -0.68
C TYR A 201 -6.99 -25.07 -0.74
N LYS A 202 -7.46 -25.68 -1.84
CA LYS A 202 -8.87 -26.06 -2.04
C LYS A 202 -9.85 -24.89 -1.87
N SER A 203 -9.42 -23.69 -2.26
CA SER A 203 -10.24 -22.47 -2.24
C SER A 203 -11.50 -22.60 -3.13
N VAL A 204 -12.57 -21.95 -2.71
CA VAL A 204 -13.87 -21.92 -3.42
C VAL A 204 -13.95 -20.87 -4.51
N LYS A 205 -13.00 -19.92 -4.58
CA LYS A 205 -13.03 -18.85 -5.58
C LYS A 205 -12.82 -19.45 -6.96
N LYS A 206 -13.86 -19.39 -7.80
CA LYS A 206 -13.79 -19.90 -9.18
C LYS A 206 -12.85 -19.03 -10.03
N PRO A 207 -11.90 -19.63 -10.77
CA PRO A 207 -11.12 -18.91 -11.76
C PRO A 207 -12.00 -18.47 -12.93
N MET A 208 -11.58 -17.41 -13.61
CA MET A 208 -12.15 -17.03 -14.90
C MET A 208 -11.92 -18.13 -15.95
N PRO A 209 -12.73 -18.20 -17.03
CA PRO A 209 -12.64 -19.27 -18.03
C PRO A 209 -11.24 -19.44 -18.64
N TYR A 210 -10.78 -20.68 -18.70
CA TYR A 210 -9.53 -21.09 -19.35
C TYR A 210 -9.67 -22.52 -19.92
N LYS A 211 -8.77 -22.96 -20.81
CA LYS A 211 -8.84 -24.29 -21.43
C LYS A 211 -8.09 -25.36 -20.63
N SER A 212 -6.84 -25.09 -20.28
CA SER A 212 -6.02 -26.05 -19.51
C SER A 212 -4.87 -25.36 -18.79
N ILE A 213 -4.31 -26.05 -17.80
CA ILE A 213 -3.12 -25.61 -17.08
C ILE A 213 -2.18 -26.79 -16.83
N LYS A 214 -0.87 -26.55 -16.88
CA LYS A 214 0.20 -27.53 -16.61
C LYS A 214 1.26 -26.94 -15.68
N GLY A 215 2.02 -27.80 -14.99
CA GLY A 215 3.13 -27.39 -14.14
C GLY A 215 2.73 -26.91 -12.74
N LEU A 216 1.52 -27.27 -12.29
CA LEU A 216 1.04 -26.97 -10.94
C LEU A 216 1.80 -27.78 -9.88
N GLU A 217 2.23 -28.99 -10.25
CA GLU A 217 3.05 -29.91 -9.45
C GLU A 217 4.41 -29.34 -9.03
N HIS A 218 4.87 -28.26 -9.66
CA HIS A 218 6.12 -27.59 -9.33
C HIS A 218 5.97 -26.51 -8.24
N ILE A 219 4.77 -26.34 -7.66
CA ILE A 219 4.44 -25.24 -6.75
C ILE A 219 3.72 -25.76 -5.51
N ASP A 220 4.38 -25.62 -4.37
CA ASP A 220 3.81 -26.05 -3.08
C ASP A 220 2.97 -24.95 -2.39
N LYS A 221 3.21 -23.68 -2.74
CA LYS A 221 2.62 -22.52 -2.07
C LYS A 221 2.46 -21.34 -3.03
N VAL A 222 1.32 -20.68 -2.95
CA VAL A 222 1.06 -19.39 -3.62
C VAL A 222 0.70 -18.35 -2.57
N ILE A 223 1.31 -17.16 -2.64
CA ILE A 223 1.04 -16.05 -1.73
C ILE A 223 0.70 -14.84 -2.59
N ASP A 224 -0.49 -14.28 -2.38
CA ASP A 224 -0.87 -12.98 -2.96
C ASP A 224 -0.55 -11.89 -1.95
N VAL A 225 0.27 -10.93 -2.37
CA VAL A 225 0.59 -9.72 -1.60
C VAL A 225 -0.06 -8.55 -2.33
N SER A 226 -1.27 -8.21 -1.90
CA SER A 226 -2.10 -7.18 -2.53
C SER A 226 -2.00 -5.83 -1.81
N GLN A 227 -2.54 -4.79 -2.45
CA GLN A 227 -2.68 -3.44 -1.86
C GLN A 227 -3.86 -3.34 -0.88
N SER A 228 -4.51 -4.46 -0.54
CA SER A 228 -5.60 -4.46 0.43
C SER A 228 -5.07 -4.01 1.79
N PRO A 229 -5.81 -3.18 2.55
CA PRO A 229 -5.38 -2.76 3.88
C PRO A 229 -5.09 -3.97 4.78
N ILE A 230 -3.98 -3.90 5.52
CA ILE A 230 -3.52 -4.93 6.47
C ILE A 230 -4.60 -5.27 7.51
N GLY A 231 -5.42 -4.29 7.86
CA GLY A 231 -6.65 -4.48 8.60
C GLY A 231 -7.53 -3.23 8.54
N ARG A 232 -8.80 -3.38 8.90
CA ARG A 232 -9.80 -2.31 8.86
C ARG A 232 -10.03 -1.64 10.22
N THR A 233 -9.23 -1.98 11.22
CA THR A 233 -9.42 -1.48 12.59
C THR A 233 -8.10 -0.94 13.16
N PRO A 234 -8.14 0.00 14.11
CA PRO A 234 -6.95 0.51 14.80
C PRO A 234 -6.15 -0.55 15.57
N ARG A 235 -6.71 -1.76 15.72
CA ARG A 235 -6.07 -2.90 16.41
C ARG A 235 -5.11 -3.67 15.49
N SER A 236 -5.23 -3.52 14.18
CA SER A 236 -4.31 -4.11 13.21
C SER A 236 -3.12 -3.19 12.98
N ASN A 237 -1.92 -3.68 13.26
CA ASN A 237 -0.67 -2.95 13.08
C ASN A 237 0.46 -3.91 12.65
N PRO A 238 1.65 -3.40 12.27
CA PRO A 238 2.73 -4.24 11.77
C PRO A 238 3.14 -5.36 12.73
N SER A 239 3.14 -5.09 14.04
CA SER A 239 3.53 -6.09 15.05
C SER A 239 2.54 -7.25 15.16
N THR A 240 1.25 -6.98 14.98
CA THR A 240 0.22 -8.03 14.97
C THR A 240 0.20 -8.82 13.66
N TYR A 241 0.47 -8.15 12.53
CA TYR A 241 0.40 -8.79 11.22
C TYR A 241 1.57 -9.73 10.96
N THR A 242 2.78 -9.32 11.35
CA THR A 242 3.99 -10.15 11.27
C THR A 242 4.03 -11.25 12.33
N GLY A 243 3.15 -11.19 13.34
CA GLY A 243 3.09 -12.14 14.44
C GLY A 243 4.13 -11.91 15.55
N VAL A 244 5.08 -10.98 15.37
CA VAL A 244 6.13 -10.65 16.37
C VAL A 244 5.54 -10.25 17.72
N PHE A 245 4.35 -9.65 17.72
CA PHE A 245 3.69 -9.24 18.96
C PHE A 245 3.36 -10.42 19.88
N THR A 246 3.20 -11.64 19.35
CA THR A 246 3.03 -12.83 20.18
C THR A 246 4.28 -13.15 20.99
N ASP A 247 5.45 -13.06 20.37
CA ASP A 247 6.73 -13.33 21.03
C ASP A 247 7.06 -12.24 22.06
N ILE A 248 6.75 -10.97 21.73
CA ILE A 248 6.86 -9.86 22.68
C ILE A 248 5.96 -10.10 23.90
N ARG A 249 4.70 -10.50 23.72
CA ARG A 249 3.80 -10.79 24.85
C ARG A 249 4.29 -11.96 25.71
N LEU A 250 4.86 -12.99 25.08
CA LEU A 250 5.46 -14.12 25.78
C LEU A 250 6.64 -13.67 26.64
N LEU A 251 7.52 -12.84 26.08
CA LEU A 251 8.62 -12.22 26.83
C LEU A 251 8.11 -11.48 28.06
N PHE A 252 7.13 -10.58 27.89
CA PHE A 252 6.58 -9.79 28.99
C PHE A 252 5.94 -10.66 30.08
N SER A 253 5.26 -11.76 29.71
CA SER A 253 4.70 -12.70 30.69
C SER A 253 5.74 -13.48 31.48
N ASN A 254 6.97 -13.60 30.97
CA ASN A 254 8.06 -14.31 31.61
C ASN A 254 8.89 -13.42 32.56
N LEU A 255 8.62 -12.12 32.63
CA LEU A 255 9.31 -11.21 33.53
C LEU A 255 8.97 -11.49 35.00
N PRO A 256 9.88 -11.24 35.96
CA PRO A 256 9.65 -11.49 37.38
C PRO A 256 8.35 -10.86 37.91
N ASP A 257 8.13 -9.56 37.63
CA ASP A 257 6.93 -8.83 38.06
C ASP A 257 5.64 -9.44 37.50
N ALA A 258 5.68 -9.90 36.24
CA ALA A 258 4.55 -10.56 35.59
C ALA A 258 4.28 -11.92 36.23
N LYS A 259 5.32 -12.72 36.52
CA LYS A 259 5.19 -14.03 37.16
C LYS A 259 4.62 -13.93 38.57
N ILE A 260 5.10 -12.98 39.39
CA ILE A 260 4.60 -12.73 40.75
C ILE A 260 3.10 -12.39 40.71
N ARG A 261 2.68 -11.58 39.74
CA ARG A 261 1.27 -11.16 39.57
C ARG A 261 0.41 -12.20 38.81
N GLY A 262 0.97 -13.35 38.43
CA GLY A 262 0.26 -14.39 37.66
C GLY A 262 -0.14 -13.96 36.24
N TYR A 263 0.53 -12.97 35.66
CA TYR A 263 0.19 -12.43 34.34
C TYR A 263 0.66 -13.36 33.21
N LYS A 264 -0.31 -13.82 32.42
CA LYS A 264 -0.10 -14.63 31.22
C LYS A 264 0.03 -13.74 29.96
N PRO A 265 0.45 -14.27 28.79
CA PRO A 265 0.53 -13.50 27.54
C PRO A 265 -0.77 -12.79 27.14
N GLY A 266 -1.93 -13.27 27.62
CA GLY A 266 -3.22 -12.62 27.44
C GLY A 266 -3.32 -11.24 28.11
N ARG A 267 -2.71 -11.05 29.29
CA ARG A 267 -2.69 -9.75 29.99
C ARG A 267 -2.07 -8.66 29.12
N PHE A 268 -1.03 -9.04 28.37
CA PHE A 268 -0.26 -8.16 27.50
C PHE A 268 -0.86 -8.00 26.10
N SER A 269 -2.04 -8.56 25.83
CA SER A 269 -2.74 -8.37 24.55
C SER A 269 -3.79 -7.27 24.66
N PHE A 270 -3.68 -6.24 23.82
CA PHE A 270 -4.71 -5.19 23.74
C PHE A 270 -6.02 -5.70 23.08
N ASN A 271 -6.02 -6.90 22.49
CA ASN A 271 -7.20 -7.48 21.83
C ASN A 271 -8.14 -8.23 22.77
N VAL A 272 -7.71 -8.56 23.99
CA VAL A 272 -8.48 -9.37 24.94
C VAL A 272 -8.72 -8.62 26.25
N LYS A 273 -9.84 -8.91 26.91
CA LYS A 273 -10.13 -8.37 28.25
C LYS A 273 -9.06 -8.82 29.26
N GLY A 274 -8.75 -7.94 30.20
CA GLY A 274 -7.78 -8.22 31.28
C GLY A 274 -6.82 -7.06 31.48
N GLY A 275 -5.85 -6.89 30.58
CA GLY A 275 -4.83 -5.82 30.70
C GLY A 275 -5.04 -4.62 29.78
N ARG A 276 -5.90 -4.73 28.77
CA ARG A 276 -6.22 -3.62 27.86
C ARG A 276 -6.96 -2.49 28.59
N CYS A 277 -6.98 -1.30 27.99
CA CYS A 277 -7.89 -0.24 28.39
C CYS A 277 -9.32 -0.59 27.97
N GLU A 278 -10.25 -0.70 28.92
CA GLU A 278 -11.65 -1.05 28.61
C GLU A 278 -12.42 0.11 27.96
N SER A 279 -12.06 1.37 28.22
CA SER A 279 -12.72 2.54 27.62
C SER A 279 -12.63 2.56 26.09
N CYS A 280 -11.45 2.26 25.53
CA CYS A 280 -11.26 2.14 24.08
C CYS A 280 -11.20 0.68 23.60
N GLN A 281 -11.48 -0.29 24.47
CA GLN A 281 -11.34 -1.72 24.20
C GLN A 281 -9.99 -2.11 23.56
N GLY A 282 -8.91 -1.45 23.99
CA GLY A 282 -7.55 -1.65 23.49
C GLY A 282 -7.19 -1.00 22.13
N ALA A 283 -8.10 -0.24 21.50
CA ALA A 283 -7.77 0.50 20.27
C ALA A 283 -6.76 1.64 20.50
N GLY A 284 -6.80 2.27 21.68
CA GLY A 284 -6.03 3.47 22.01
C GLY A 284 -6.66 4.77 21.49
N VAL A 285 -7.65 4.65 20.63
CA VAL A 285 -8.43 5.75 20.05
C VAL A 285 -9.93 5.47 20.21
N LYS A 286 -10.74 6.52 20.16
CA LYS A 286 -12.19 6.45 19.98
C LYS A 286 -12.52 6.92 18.56
N THR A 287 -13.41 6.20 17.89
CA THR A 287 -13.93 6.61 16.58
C THR A 287 -15.09 7.56 16.80
N ILE A 288 -15.03 8.75 16.20
CA ILE A 288 -16.15 9.69 16.12
C ILE A 288 -16.74 9.51 14.72
N GLU A 289 -17.95 8.96 14.68
CA GLU A 289 -18.70 8.79 13.43
C GLU A 289 -19.17 10.15 12.92
N MET A 290 -18.89 10.42 11.65
CA MET A 290 -19.24 11.67 10.99
C MET A 290 -20.24 11.39 9.87
N ASN A 291 -21.35 12.13 9.80
CA ASN A 291 -22.43 11.83 8.86
C ASN A 291 -22.04 12.01 7.38
N PHE A 292 -21.18 12.99 7.08
CA PHE A 292 -20.83 13.38 5.70
C PHE A 292 -19.32 13.46 5.44
N LEU A 293 -18.52 13.34 6.48
CA LEU A 293 -17.06 13.36 6.42
C LEU A 293 -16.53 11.98 6.81
N PRO A 294 -15.29 11.62 6.45
CA PRO A 294 -14.66 10.42 6.99
C PRO A 294 -14.60 10.45 8.51
N ASP A 295 -14.79 9.29 9.14
CA ASP A 295 -14.69 9.14 10.59
C ASP A 295 -13.34 9.64 11.11
N VAL A 296 -13.37 10.27 12.29
CA VAL A 296 -12.18 10.84 12.93
C VAL A 296 -11.80 9.98 14.13
N TYR A 297 -10.50 9.71 14.27
CA TYR A 297 -9.96 9.03 15.44
C TYR A 297 -9.41 10.05 16.43
N VAL A 298 -9.92 10.03 17.66
CA VAL A 298 -9.40 10.83 18.77
C VAL A 298 -8.71 9.93 19.78
N HIS A 299 -7.68 10.45 20.45
CA HIS A 299 -7.01 9.70 21.51
C HIS A 299 -7.99 9.31 22.62
N CYS A 300 -7.84 8.10 23.15
CA CYS A 300 -8.63 7.68 24.30
C CYS A 300 -8.16 8.41 25.55
N ASP A 301 -9.03 9.20 26.17
CA ASP A 301 -8.73 9.98 27.37
C ASP A 301 -8.28 9.10 28.55
N ALA A 302 -8.83 7.88 28.68
CA ALA A 302 -8.57 7.01 29.81
C ALA A 302 -7.17 6.36 29.80
N CYS A 303 -6.60 6.07 28.62
CA CYS A 303 -5.27 5.50 28.51
C CYS A 303 -4.25 6.41 27.80
N ASN A 304 -4.69 7.59 27.36
CA ASN A 304 -3.91 8.52 26.55
C ASN A 304 -3.18 7.83 25.38
N GLY A 305 -3.91 7.00 24.62
CA GLY A 305 -3.34 6.25 23.49
C GLY A 305 -2.55 4.99 23.85
N LYS A 306 -2.25 4.71 25.12
CA LYS A 306 -1.39 3.58 25.53
C LYS A 306 -2.02 2.20 25.37
N ARG A 307 -3.32 2.10 25.09
CA ARG A 307 -4.07 0.84 24.86
C ARG A 307 -4.22 -0.11 26.06
N TYR A 308 -3.54 0.13 27.18
CA TYR A 308 -3.55 -0.72 28.37
C TYR A 308 -4.00 0.03 29.63
N ASN A 309 -4.42 -0.72 30.64
CA ASN A 309 -4.62 -0.19 31.99
C ASN A 309 -3.28 0.03 32.72
N ARG A 310 -3.32 0.78 33.82
CA ARG A 310 -2.13 1.20 34.55
C ARG A 310 -1.33 0.02 35.07
N GLU A 311 -1.99 -1.00 35.61
CA GLU A 311 -1.36 -2.16 36.26
C GLU A 311 -0.57 -3.01 35.26
N THR A 312 -1.01 -3.06 33.99
CA THR A 312 -0.29 -3.78 32.93
C THR A 312 0.96 -3.04 32.49
N LEU A 313 0.92 -1.70 32.51
CA LEU A 313 2.04 -0.84 32.10
C LEU A 313 3.16 -0.76 33.14
N GLU A 314 2.91 -1.20 34.38
CA GLU A 314 3.91 -1.29 35.44
C GLU A 314 4.98 -2.36 35.15
N VAL A 315 4.62 -3.43 34.43
CA VAL A 315 5.59 -4.46 34.05
C VAL A 315 6.50 -3.91 32.95
N ARG A 316 7.81 -3.88 33.23
CA ARG A 316 8.82 -3.27 32.35
C ARG A 316 9.91 -4.25 31.97
N TYR A 317 10.28 -4.24 30.70
CA TYR A 317 11.48 -4.90 30.18
C TYR A 317 12.50 -3.82 29.79
N LYS A 318 13.73 -3.89 30.31
CA LYS A 318 14.77 -2.85 30.11
C LYS A 318 14.22 -1.42 30.34
N GLY A 319 13.41 -1.23 31.39
CA GLY A 319 12.80 0.05 31.76
C GLY A 319 11.59 0.49 30.91
N LYS A 320 11.18 -0.27 29.88
CA LYS A 320 10.11 0.06 28.95
C LYS A 320 8.88 -0.83 29.19
N SER A 321 7.70 -0.22 29.27
CA SER A 321 6.42 -0.95 29.31
C SER A 321 6.09 -1.55 27.94
N ILE A 322 5.08 -2.42 27.88
CA ILE A 322 4.66 -2.99 26.60
C ILE A 322 4.14 -1.92 25.61
N SER A 323 3.52 -0.84 26.11
CA SER A 323 3.12 0.28 25.26
C SER A 323 4.32 1.03 24.73
N ASP A 324 5.38 1.21 25.54
CA ASP A 324 6.59 1.89 25.09
C ASP A 324 7.30 1.09 23.99
N VAL A 325 7.33 -0.24 24.13
CA VAL A 325 7.87 -1.15 23.10
C VAL A 325 7.08 -1.04 21.79
N LEU A 326 5.75 -0.99 21.86
CA LEU A 326 4.90 -0.84 20.67
C LEU A 326 5.02 0.54 20.00
N ASN A 327 5.50 1.55 20.73
CA ASN A 327 5.75 2.89 20.21
C ASN A 327 7.18 3.08 19.66
N MET A 328 8.03 2.05 19.73
CA MET A 328 9.35 2.10 19.10
C MET A 328 9.21 2.02 17.58
N ASN A 329 10.08 2.73 16.87
CA ASN A 329 10.27 2.44 15.45
C ASN A 329 11.02 1.10 15.27
N ILE A 330 10.97 0.54 14.07
CA ILE A 330 11.58 -0.77 13.79
C ILE A 330 13.09 -0.77 14.07
N HIS A 331 13.80 0.32 13.77
CA HIS A 331 15.24 0.41 14.02
C HIS A 331 15.57 0.33 15.53
N GLN A 332 14.83 1.07 16.35
CA GLN A 332 14.92 0.99 17.81
C GLN A 332 14.57 -0.42 18.32
N ALA A 333 13.53 -1.04 17.76
CA ALA A 333 13.11 -2.39 18.16
C ALA A 333 14.19 -3.46 17.83
N VAL A 334 14.85 -3.36 16.67
CA VAL A 334 15.96 -4.25 16.28
C VAL A 334 17.10 -4.17 17.30
N GLN A 335 17.50 -2.97 17.70
CA GLN A 335 18.54 -2.79 18.72
C GLN A 335 18.06 -3.27 20.10
N PHE A 336 16.84 -2.92 20.48
CA PHE A 336 16.28 -3.26 21.79
C PHE A 336 16.17 -4.78 22.04
N PHE A 337 15.84 -5.54 20.99
CA PHE A 337 15.69 -7.00 20.99
C PHE A 337 16.88 -7.78 20.43
N GLU A 338 18.07 -7.19 20.35
CA GLU A 338 19.28 -7.84 19.83
C GLU A 338 19.58 -9.22 20.47
N ASN A 339 19.29 -9.36 21.77
CA ASN A 339 19.52 -10.59 22.55
C ASN A 339 18.33 -11.57 22.53
N HIS A 340 17.32 -11.34 21.67
CA HIS A 340 16.15 -12.21 21.52
C HIS A 340 16.01 -12.68 20.07
N PRO A 341 16.70 -13.76 19.66
CA PRO A 341 16.74 -14.21 18.27
C PRO A 341 15.36 -14.43 17.64
N ALA A 342 14.41 -15.01 18.38
CA ALA A 342 13.06 -15.27 17.91
C ALA A 342 12.28 -13.99 17.56
N ILE A 343 12.49 -12.92 18.33
CA ILE A 343 11.89 -11.61 18.07
C ILE A 343 12.66 -10.93 16.92
N LEU A 344 13.99 -10.93 16.99
CA LEU A 344 14.85 -10.26 16.03
C LEU A 344 14.64 -10.77 14.59
N GLN A 345 14.49 -12.08 14.39
CA GLN A 345 14.26 -12.70 13.09
C GLN A 345 12.92 -12.27 12.46
N ARG A 346 11.93 -11.87 13.26
CA ARG A 346 10.62 -11.41 12.77
C ARG A 346 10.55 -9.90 12.55
N ILE A 347 11.49 -9.14 13.12
CA ILE A 347 11.57 -7.68 12.97
C ILE A 347 12.46 -7.30 11.77
N LYS A 348 13.53 -8.06 11.53
CA LYS A 348 14.45 -7.87 10.38
C LYS A 348 13.86 -8.41 9.08
#